data_AF-A0A0H2MTC2-F1
#
_entry.id   AF-A0A0H2MTC2-F1
#
_cell.length_a   1.000
_cell.length_b   1.000
_cell.length_c   1.000
_cell.angle_alpha   90.00
_cell.angle_beta   90.00
_cell.angle_gamma   90.00
#
_symmetry.space_group_name_H-M   'P 1'
#
loop_
_entity.id
_entity.type
_entity.pdbx_description
1 polymer ?
#
loop_
_entity_poly.entity_id
_entity_poly.type
_entity_poly.pdbx_seq_one_letter_code
_entity_poly.pdbx_strand_id
1 'polypeptide(L)'
;MAVEQFKQSVFDAIKLDNVIWVDDRFAPNSGDFKDEFLAEVKNQYEVTPALVQQFPLFSTIENLQSNFPFDTWQDQLPEDEDSIEKFYKYIEKDLPDFTPEEFQKLKSIFENHTNKRVHTLSNKKWQQEKEFWLKNSDENLFLIDYDFSRENLPRDHGKLIVIDVLNSQLENVYCVLFTSETKNGSEEESERFKIVSDIPDNISSQNFSVLSKDIMEDDKKICITFKASEFVKRIFLRKLSSEMVESVSEKLIDSINELKSDLSQQSIYEVDSSIFKSSLDEGASEIDLLHRLFSIKQSQAISQYLHDKNPILEKIVAYRSVQTSPILRDKGYKDYLNGLILPNNNFSKLRKQEIFDNTINLTHTPLRSGDIFVFGSRSYILLGQACDLMVRGSSNGLGERSTSEVILIPFTTSSIPVKKKDSHERLLNSKETTDFIVIPEDSENNLYYEFNFKEAISVNINWLDLCVFNSDGRINFDYYQRLPNLVFLPGWIKKFNEIKDALQAERSVQVKPSHYSPIVSYISTTEPLSEVLVQKYSSFTLCKDPTFELKLLSYKLSMNGQRISHLRETFANKLLRNYFVGYKARIALEKDFSI
;
A
#
# COMPACT_ATOMS: atom_id res chain seq x y z
N MET A 1 28.86 7.16 17.98
CA MET A 1 29.04 5.72 17.66
C MET A 1 27.89 5.14 16.84
N ALA A 2 26.64 5.12 17.32
CA ALA A 2 25.53 4.50 16.58
C ALA A 2 25.20 5.20 15.23
N VAL A 3 25.26 6.53 15.17
CA VAL A 3 25.08 7.30 13.92
C VAL A 3 26.20 7.00 12.91
N GLU A 4 27.44 6.91 13.38
CA GLU A 4 28.59 6.59 12.54
C GLU A 4 28.51 5.17 11.96
N GLN A 5 28.07 4.20 12.77
CA GLN A 5 27.82 2.83 12.29
C GLN A 5 26.69 2.78 11.25
N PHE A 6 25.62 3.55 11.45
CA PHE A 6 24.54 3.67 10.48
C PHE A 6 25.04 4.26 9.15
N LYS A 7 25.74 5.39 9.22
CA LYS A 7 26.38 6.02 8.06
C LYS A 7 27.26 5.02 7.30
N GLN A 8 28.20 4.38 7.99
CA GLN A 8 29.09 3.39 7.37
C GLN A 8 28.30 2.28 6.67
N SER A 9 27.29 1.73 7.36
CA SER A 9 26.46 0.65 6.80
C SER A 9 25.72 1.09 5.52
N VAL A 10 25.24 2.34 5.48
CA VAL A 10 24.55 2.89 4.29
C VAL A 10 25.52 2.99 3.11
N PHE A 11 26.68 3.62 3.30
CA PHE A 11 27.63 3.82 2.21
C PHE A 11 28.27 2.50 1.75
N ASP A 12 28.56 1.56 2.66
CA ASP A 12 29.02 0.21 2.33
C ASP A 12 27.99 -0.58 1.51
N ALA A 13 26.70 -0.36 1.75
CA ALA A 13 25.64 -1.04 1.02
C ALA A 13 25.50 -0.56 -0.42
N ILE A 14 25.79 0.71 -0.67
CA ILE A 14 25.63 1.33 -1.99
C ILE A 14 26.91 1.24 -2.81
N LYS A 15 28.08 1.30 -2.15
CA LYS A 15 29.40 1.26 -2.78
C LYS A 15 29.60 2.35 -3.83
N LEU A 16 29.27 3.59 -3.48
CA LEU A 16 29.46 4.74 -4.37
C LEU A 16 30.93 4.94 -4.74
N ASP A 17 31.20 5.02 -6.03
CA ASP A 17 32.52 5.32 -6.54
C ASP A 17 32.76 6.82 -6.62
N ASN A 18 31.85 7.55 -7.27
CA ASN A 18 31.94 8.99 -7.44
C ASN A 18 30.65 9.69 -7.00
N VAL A 19 30.81 10.93 -6.51
CA VAL A 19 29.71 11.88 -6.33
C VAL A 19 29.96 13.06 -7.24
N ILE A 20 29.04 13.33 -8.16
CA ILE A 20 29.10 14.43 -9.12
C ILE A 20 28.09 15.48 -8.67
N TRP A 21 28.59 16.56 -8.06
CA TRP A 21 27.79 17.69 -7.63
C TRP A 21 27.82 18.79 -8.69
N VAL A 22 26.67 19.07 -9.29
CA VAL A 22 26.48 20.15 -10.27
C VAL A 22 25.66 21.26 -9.63
N ASP A 23 26.27 22.44 -9.49
CA ASP A 23 25.73 23.57 -8.73
C ASP A 23 26.32 24.88 -9.27
N ASP A 24 25.50 25.93 -9.32
CA ASP A 24 25.92 27.23 -9.86
C ASP A 24 26.92 27.97 -8.95
N ARG A 25 26.99 27.60 -7.66
CA ARG A 25 27.99 28.06 -6.69
C ARG A 25 29.43 27.67 -7.02
N PHE A 26 29.61 26.70 -7.90
CA PHE A 26 30.96 26.31 -8.35
C PHE A 26 31.46 27.18 -9.51
N ALA A 27 30.66 28.15 -9.97
CA ALA A 27 31.08 29.09 -10.99
C ALA A 27 32.12 30.09 -10.43
N PRO A 28 33.14 30.50 -11.21
CA PRO A 28 34.16 31.44 -10.75
C PRO A 28 33.63 32.83 -10.33
N ASN A 29 32.39 33.16 -10.73
CA ASN A 29 31.75 34.46 -10.53
C ASN A 29 30.43 34.35 -9.73
N SER A 30 30.13 33.19 -9.13
CA SER A 30 28.98 33.11 -8.22
C SER A 30 29.31 33.99 -7.01
N GLY A 31 28.49 35.02 -6.76
CA GLY A 31 28.64 35.86 -5.58
C GLY A 31 28.75 35.01 -4.31
N ASP A 32 29.54 35.46 -3.35
CA ASP A 32 29.69 34.79 -2.06
C ASP A 32 28.32 34.75 -1.34
N PHE A 33 28.12 33.85 -0.38
CA PHE A 33 26.93 33.84 0.50
C PHE A 33 26.68 35.24 1.11
N LYS A 34 27.77 35.95 1.34
CA LYS A 34 27.79 37.36 1.75
C LYS A 34 27.21 38.31 0.71
N ASP A 35 27.50 38.13 -0.57
CA ASP A 35 26.98 39.01 -1.63
C ASP A 35 25.46 38.88 -1.78
N GLU A 36 24.92 37.67 -1.57
CA GLU A 36 23.46 37.44 -1.54
C GLU A 36 22.81 38.05 -0.31
N PHE A 37 23.44 37.92 0.86
CA PHE A 37 22.99 38.61 2.07
C PHE A 37 22.98 40.12 1.86
N LEU A 38 24.05 40.70 1.31
CA LEU A 38 24.13 42.14 1.02
C LEU A 38 23.05 42.56 0.00
N ALA A 39 22.83 41.77 -1.05
CA ALA A 39 21.79 42.04 -2.04
C ALA A 39 20.37 41.97 -1.44
N GLU A 40 20.10 41.01 -0.55
CA GLU A 40 18.81 40.88 0.13
C GLU A 40 18.60 42.03 1.13
N VAL A 41 19.62 42.40 1.93
CA VAL A 41 19.54 43.56 2.84
C VAL A 41 19.31 44.83 2.04
N LYS A 42 19.99 45.01 0.90
CA LYS A 42 19.78 46.15 -0.01
C LYS A 42 18.34 46.19 -0.53
N ASN A 43 17.83 45.07 -1.04
CA ASN A 43 16.46 44.97 -1.55
C ASN A 43 15.43 45.29 -0.47
N GLN A 44 15.57 44.70 0.72
CA GLN A 44 14.67 44.97 1.85
C GLN A 44 14.77 46.41 2.35
N TYR A 45 15.96 47.02 2.30
CA TYR A 45 16.14 48.42 2.65
C TYR A 45 15.48 49.35 1.63
N GLU A 46 15.53 49.01 0.34
CA GLU A 46 14.87 49.77 -0.72
C GLU A 46 13.34 49.63 -0.69
N VAL A 47 12.82 48.45 -0.33
CA VAL A 47 11.37 48.17 -0.31
C VAL A 47 10.73 48.56 1.03
N THR A 48 11.35 48.24 2.16
CA THR A 48 10.83 48.49 3.51
C THR A 48 11.97 48.86 4.49
N PRO A 49 12.49 50.10 4.43
CA PRO A 49 13.62 50.54 5.25
C PRO A 49 13.43 50.33 6.76
N ALA A 50 12.20 50.52 7.24
CA ALA A 50 11.85 50.37 8.65
C ALA A 50 12.08 48.94 9.17
N LEU A 51 11.92 47.92 8.32
CA LEU A 51 12.17 46.52 8.68
C LEU A 51 13.65 46.31 9.01
N VAL A 52 14.52 46.76 8.11
CA VAL A 52 15.99 46.65 8.26
C VAL A 52 16.50 47.49 9.44
N GLN A 53 15.96 48.70 9.65
CA GLN A 53 16.34 49.58 10.75
C GLN A 53 15.98 49.06 12.14
N GLN A 54 14.87 48.30 12.24
CA GLN A 54 14.37 47.74 13.49
C GLN A 54 15.05 46.41 13.85
N PHE A 55 15.87 45.85 12.97
CA PHE A 55 16.62 44.63 13.27
C PHE A 55 17.66 44.91 14.37
N PRO A 56 17.61 44.21 15.52
CA PRO A 56 18.42 44.56 16.70
C PRO A 56 19.93 44.60 16.46
N LEU A 57 20.45 43.72 15.59
CA LEU A 57 21.88 43.65 15.28
C LEU A 57 22.35 44.79 14.37
N PHE A 58 21.45 45.50 13.67
CA PHE A 58 21.79 46.65 12.83
C PHE A 58 21.56 48.00 13.52
N SER A 59 21.05 47.99 14.76
CA SER A 59 20.75 49.20 15.54
C SER A 59 21.97 50.09 15.80
N THR A 60 23.19 49.52 15.75
CA THR A 60 24.46 50.21 15.95
C THR A 60 25.01 50.91 14.69
N ILE A 61 24.40 50.70 13.51
CA ILE A 61 24.85 51.28 12.24
C ILE A 61 24.27 52.70 12.11
N GLU A 62 25.02 53.73 12.52
CA GLU A 62 24.56 55.14 12.52
C GLU A 62 24.09 55.63 11.14
N ASN A 63 24.77 55.17 10.08
CA ASN A 63 24.46 55.54 8.70
C ASN A 63 23.12 54.94 8.22
N LEU A 64 22.76 53.75 8.69
CA LEU A 64 21.46 53.11 8.43
C LEU A 64 20.33 53.87 9.13
N GLN A 65 20.55 54.28 10.38
CA GLN A 65 19.56 55.04 11.17
C GLN A 65 19.33 56.45 10.59
N SER A 66 20.32 56.99 9.88
CA SER A 66 20.26 58.31 9.23
C SER A 66 19.76 58.27 7.77
N ASN A 67 19.23 57.13 7.31
CA ASN A 67 18.69 56.92 5.95
C ASN A 67 19.71 57.15 4.81
N PHE A 68 20.99 56.89 5.02
CA PHE A 68 21.97 57.00 3.93
C PHE A 68 21.83 55.85 2.90
N PRO A 69 22.30 56.04 1.65
CA PRO A 69 22.29 54.98 0.63
C PRO A 69 23.03 53.72 1.10
N PHE A 70 22.52 52.54 0.73
CA PHE A 70 23.07 51.24 1.13
C PHE A 70 24.60 51.13 0.95
N ASP A 71 25.10 51.62 -0.18
CA ASP A 71 26.52 51.54 -0.53
C ASP A 71 27.46 52.28 0.46
N THR A 72 26.92 53.15 1.32
CA THR A 72 27.69 53.92 2.33
C THR A 72 27.88 53.19 3.66
N TRP A 73 27.14 52.10 3.89
CA TRP A 73 27.16 51.37 5.16
C TRP A 73 27.15 49.85 5.01
N GLN A 74 27.10 49.32 3.80
CA GLN A 74 27.19 47.87 3.52
C GLN A 74 28.40 47.20 4.19
N ASP A 75 29.54 47.90 4.29
CA ASP A 75 30.77 47.37 4.91
C ASP A 75 30.69 47.26 6.44
N GLN A 76 29.64 47.81 7.06
CA GLN A 76 29.40 47.76 8.51
C GLN A 76 28.44 46.62 8.90
N LEU A 77 27.93 45.87 7.92
CA LEU A 77 27.07 44.72 8.16
C LEU A 77 27.88 43.55 8.75
N PRO A 78 27.28 42.76 9.66
CA PRO A 78 27.95 41.59 10.22
C PRO A 78 28.28 40.57 9.14
N GLU A 79 29.45 39.95 9.27
CA GLU A 79 29.97 38.94 8.35
C GLU A 79 29.83 37.51 8.91
N ASP A 80 29.39 37.36 10.17
CA ASP A 80 29.21 36.06 10.82
C ASP A 80 27.87 35.41 10.45
N GLU A 81 27.92 34.08 10.24
CA GLU A 81 26.77 33.28 9.79
C GLU A 81 25.57 33.38 10.76
N ASP A 82 25.80 33.38 12.08
CA ASP A 82 24.73 33.46 13.09
C ASP A 82 23.93 34.78 12.99
N SER A 83 24.60 35.89 12.69
CA SER A 83 23.94 37.18 12.47
C SER A 83 23.15 37.21 11.15
N ILE A 84 23.66 36.58 10.09
CA ILE A 84 22.98 36.45 8.79
C ILE A 84 21.72 35.59 8.95
N GLU A 85 21.80 34.42 9.59
CA GLU A 85 20.64 33.57 9.85
C GLU A 85 19.55 34.27 10.66
N LYS A 86 19.94 35.03 11.70
CA LYS A 86 19.00 35.81 12.51
C LYS A 86 18.28 36.86 11.69
N PHE A 87 18.94 37.45 10.69
CA PHE A 87 18.31 38.41 9.80
C PHE A 87 17.25 37.74 8.92
N TYR A 88 17.57 36.62 8.26
CA TYR A 88 16.61 35.86 7.45
C TYR A 88 15.38 35.40 8.27
N LYS A 89 15.60 34.87 9.48
CA LYS A 89 14.51 34.54 10.42
C LYS A 89 13.66 35.75 10.80
N TYR A 90 14.27 36.93 10.96
CA TYR A 90 13.56 38.15 11.33
C TYR A 90 12.66 38.68 10.19
N ILE A 91 13.08 38.51 8.92
CA ILE A 91 12.29 38.89 7.76
C ILE A 91 11.32 37.80 7.28
N GLU A 92 11.17 36.71 8.05
CA GLU A 92 10.33 35.56 7.73
C GLU A 92 10.62 34.95 6.34
N LYS A 93 11.88 35.02 5.88
CA LYS A 93 12.36 34.29 4.69
C LYS A 93 13.27 33.15 5.11
N ASP A 94 13.13 32.03 4.42
CA ASP A 94 14.08 30.93 4.52
C ASP A 94 15.44 31.38 3.96
N LEU A 95 16.52 30.81 4.52
CA LEU A 95 17.87 31.03 4.00
C LEU A 95 17.89 30.56 2.54
N PRO A 96 18.36 31.40 1.60
CA PRO A 96 18.26 31.10 0.17
C PRO A 96 19.11 29.89 -0.23
N ASP A 97 20.10 29.51 0.59
CA ASP A 97 21.04 28.45 0.26
C ASP A 97 21.83 27.94 1.48
N PHE A 98 22.38 26.71 1.43
CA PHE A 98 23.33 26.16 2.42
C PHE A 98 24.41 27.16 2.82
N THR A 99 24.68 27.27 4.12
CA THR A 99 25.86 27.98 4.63
C THR A 99 27.16 27.29 4.17
N PRO A 100 28.28 28.03 4.04
CA PRO A 100 29.59 27.44 3.78
C PRO A 100 29.95 26.28 4.72
N GLU A 101 29.64 26.39 6.01
CA GLU A 101 29.89 25.32 6.99
C GLU A 101 29.05 24.07 6.74
N GLU A 102 27.74 24.20 6.50
CA GLU A 102 26.85 23.08 6.19
C GLU A 102 27.26 22.37 4.91
N PHE A 103 27.60 23.16 3.88
CA PHE A 103 28.06 22.65 2.61
C PHE A 103 29.35 21.83 2.78
N GLN A 104 30.35 22.36 3.50
CA GLN A 104 31.60 21.63 3.77
C GLN A 104 31.35 20.37 4.59
N LYS A 105 30.42 20.41 5.55
CA LYS A 105 30.05 19.25 6.35
C LYS A 105 29.42 18.15 5.50
N LEU A 106 28.48 18.50 4.62
CA LEU A 106 27.86 17.56 3.68
C LEU A 106 28.92 16.96 2.73
N LYS A 107 29.77 17.82 2.16
CA LYS A 107 30.86 17.41 1.26
C LYS A 107 31.82 16.44 1.96
N SER A 108 32.22 16.73 3.19
CA SER A 108 33.10 15.85 3.97
C SER A 108 32.50 14.48 4.25
N ILE A 109 31.17 14.38 4.39
CA ILE A 109 30.48 13.10 4.55
C ILE A 109 30.67 12.25 3.28
N PHE A 110 30.48 12.83 2.09
CA PHE A 110 30.67 12.12 0.83
C PHE A 110 32.13 11.80 0.54
N GLU A 111 33.06 12.72 0.78
CA GLU A 111 34.50 12.49 0.52
C GLU A 111 35.05 11.34 1.37
N ASN A 112 34.57 11.19 2.62
CA ASN A 112 35.05 10.14 3.51
C ASN A 112 34.48 8.74 3.20
N HIS A 113 33.44 8.63 2.36
CA HIS A 113 32.70 7.36 2.15
C HIS A 113 32.43 7.05 0.67
N THR A 114 33.13 7.74 -0.24
CA THR A 114 33.18 7.40 -1.66
C THR A 114 34.50 6.67 -1.96
N ASN A 115 34.48 5.67 -2.83
CA ASN A 115 35.68 4.90 -3.14
C ASN A 115 36.73 5.72 -3.91
N LYS A 116 36.28 6.71 -4.69
CA LYS A 116 37.14 7.59 -5.49
C LYS A 116 37.09 9.00 -4.95
N ARG A 117 36.22 9.87 -5.47
CA ARG A 117 36.20 11.30 -5.10
C ARG A 117 34.86 11.97 -5.36
N VAL A 118 34.70 13.12 -4.71
CA VAL A 118 33.62 14.08 -4.98
C VAL A 118 34.09 15.09 -6.04
N HIS A 119 33.27 15.28 -7.06
CA HIS A 119 33.46 16.20 -8.16
C HIS A 119 32.49 17.37 -8.05
N THR A 120 33.00 18.59 -8.04
CA THR A 120 32.19 19.82 -7.99
C THR A 120 32.27 20.53 -9.33
N LEU A 121 31.14 20.62 -10.05
CA LEU A 121 31.04 21.13 -11.42
C LEU A 121 30.07 22.30 -11.49
N SER A 122 30.49 23.43 -12.05
CA SER A 122 29.52 24.45 -12.51
C SER A 122 28.83 23.96 -13.78
N ASN A 123 27.73 24.56 -14.22
CA ASN A 123 27.08 24.18 -15.47
C ASN A 123 28.04 24.26 -16.66
N LYS A 124 28.89 25.29 -16.73
CA LYS A 124 29.94 25.38 -17.76
C LYS A 124 30.85 24.14 -17.81
N LYS A 125 31.31 23.64 -16.65
CA LYS A 125 32.13 22.42 -16.57
C LYS A 125 31.31 21.18 -16.87
N TRP A 126 30.07 21.12 -16.40
CA TRP A 126 29.14 20.04 -16.72
C TRP A 126 29.00 19.86 -18.23
N GLN A 127 28.73 20.93 -18.99
CA GLN A 127 28.60 20.82 -20.46
C GLN A 127 29.89 20.34 -21.16
N GLN A 128 31.07 20.57 -20.57
CA GLN A 128 32.35 20.09 -21.10
C GLN A 128 32.59 18.62 -20.78
N GLU A 129 32.19 18.17 -19.59
CA GLU A 129 32.50 16.83 -19.07
C GLU A 129 31.32 15.84 -19.16
N LYS A 130 30.10 16.30 -19.48
CA LYS A 130 28.90 15.46 -19.40
C LYS A 130 29.00 14.19 -20.23
N GLU A 131 29.56 14.24 -21.44
CA GLU A 131 29.74 13.06 -22.28
C GLU A 131 30.63 11.98 -21.65
N PHE A 132 31.58 12.39 -20.80
CA PHE A 132 32.41 11.47 -20.04
C PHE A 132 31.60 10.85 -18.89
N TRP A 133 30.92 11.69 -18.09
CA TRP A 133 30.15 11.24 -16.94
C TRP A 133 28.95 10.37 -17.32
N LEU A 134 28.27 10.68 -18.42
CA LEU A 134 27.13 9.93 -18.94
C LEU A 134 27.51 8.62 -19.64
N LYS A 135 28.80 8.31 -19.79
CA LYS A 135 29.32 7.03 -20.33
C LYS A 135 30.16 6.26 -19.32
N ASN A 136 30.41 6.85 -18.16
CA ASN A 136 31.21 6.23 -17.12
C ASN A 136 30.37 5.18 -16.39
N SER A 137 30.88 3.94 -16.34
CA SER A 137 30.18 2.78 -15.76
C SER A 137 30.39 2.60 -14.26
N ASP A 138 31.04 3.55 -13.58
CA ASP A 138 31.21 3.54 -12.13
C ASP A 138 29.84 3.75 -11.42
N GLU A 139 29.78 3.44 -10.13
CA GLU A 139 28.61 3.74 -9.29
C GLU A 139 28.57 5.24 -8.95
N ASN A 140 27.80 5.99 -9.75
CA ASN A 140 27.80 7.45 -9.75
C ASN A 140 26.55 8.03 -9.08
N LEU A 141 26.74 8.92 -8.10
CA LEU A 141 25.68 9.74 -7.51
C LEU A 141 25.76 11.17 -8.04
N PHE A 142 24.74 11.59 -8.79
CA PHE A 142 24.57 12.96 -9.27
C PHE A 142 23.73 13.76 -8.27
N LEU A 143 24.34 14.82 -7.73
CA LEU A 143 23.70 15.83 -6.90
C LEU A 143 23.56 17.10 -7.73
N ILE A 144 22.34 17.47 -8.10
CA ILE A 144 22.07 18.56 -9.04
C ILE A 144 21.28 19.62 -8.30
N ASP A 145 21.70 20.88 -8.34
CA ASP A 145 20.88 21.96 -7.80
C ASP A 145 19.69 22.26 -8.72
N TYR A 146 18.57 22.72 -8.15
CA TYR A 146 17.43 23.16 -8.95
C TYR A 146 17.73 24.46 -9.68
N ASP A 147 18.28 25.42 -8.92
CA ASP A 147 18.51 26.81 -9.34
C ASP A 147 19.90 26.98 -9.97
N PHE A 148 19.94 27.60 -11.15
CA PHE A 148 21.19 27.98 -11.83
C PHE A 148 21.21 29.47 -12.21
N SER A 149 20.40 30.28 -11.53
CA SER A 149 20.29 31.71 -11.81
C SER A 149 21.61 32.46 -11.63
N ARG A 150 22.55 32.00 -10.77
CA ARG A 150 23.88 32.63 -10.62
C ARG A 150 24.75 32.50 -11.86
N GLU A 151 24.47 31.53 -12.73
CA GLU A 151 25.13 31.36 -14.03
C GLU A 151 24.35 32.03 -15.19
N ASN A 152 23.35 32.88 -14.90
CA ASN A 152 22.43 33.51 -15.86
C ASN A 152 21.61 32.51 -16.68
N LEU A 153 21.21 31.40 -16.05
CA LEU A 153 20.37 30.37 -16.65
C LEU A 153 18.96 30.41 -16.05
N PRO A 154 17.97 29.75 -16.69
CA PRO A 154 16.64 29.61 -16.10
C PRO A 154 16.71 28.98 -14.70
N ARG A 155 15.82 29.42 -13.82
CA ARG A 155 15.75 28.94 -12.42
C ARG A 155 15.55 27.44 -12.31
N ASP A 156 14.95 26.79 -13.30
CA ASP A 156 14.66 25.36 -13.32
C ASP A 156 15.64 24.57 -14.20
N HIS A 157 16.80 25.17 -14.56
CA HIS A 157 17.78 24.53 -15.44
C HIS A 157 18.27 23.17 -14.93
N GLY A 158 18.26 22.95 -13.60
CA GLY A 158 18.59 21.65 -13.00
C GLY A 158 17.77 20.50 -13.56
N LYS A 159 16.50 20.74 -13.97
CA LYS A 159 15.65 19.72 -14.62
C LYS A 159 16.24 19.21 -15.93
N LEU A 160 16.88 20.08 -16.72
CA LEU A 160 17.53 19.68 -17.97
C LEU A 160 18.72 18.76 -17.72
N ILE A 161 19.49 19.03 -16.65
CA ILE A 161 20.61 18.19 -16.24
C ILE A 161 20.10 16.83 -15.74
N VAL A 162 19.01 16.80 -14.97
CA VAL A 162 18.35 15.55 -14.55
C VAL A 162 17.94 14.73 -15.78
N ILE A 163 17.36 15.35 -16.81
CA ILE A 163 16.99 14.64 -18.05
C ILE A 163 18.23 14.09 -18.77
N ASP A 164 19.31 14.87 -18.87
CA ASP A 164 20.59 14.41 -19.45
C ASP A 164 21.10 13.15 -18.72
N VAL A 165 21.05 13.15 -17.38
CA VAL A 165 21.49 12.03 -16.53
C VAL A 165 20.58 10.81 -16.68
N LEU A 166 19.26 10.97 -16.61
CA LEU A 166 18.31 9.85 -16.69
C LEU A 166 18.24 9.23 -18.09
N ASN A 167 18.56 10.00 -19.14
CA ASN A 167 18.66 9.49 -20.49
C ASN A 167 20.00 8.76 -20.75
N SER A 168 20.95 8.79 -19.82
CA SER A 168 22.11 7.92 -19.91
C SER A 168 21.66 6.47 -19.79
N GLN A 169 22.07 5.61 -20.73
CA GLN A 169 21.77 4.16 -20.68
C GLN A 169 22.63 3.43 -19.63
N LEU A 170 22.93 4.11 -18.51
CA LEU A 170 23.74 3.58 -17.44
C LEU A 170 22.85 2.92 -16.40
N GLU A 171 23.16 1.66 -16.08
CA GLU A 171 22.45 0.91 -15.03
C GLU A 171 22.81 1.42 -13.62
N ASN A 172 24.02 1.95 -13.44
CA ASN A 172 24.63 2.26 -12.14
C ASN A 172 24.61 3.76 -11.77
N VAL A 173 23.47 4.40 -12.02
CA VAL A 173 23.30 5.84 -11.74
C VAL A 173 22.29 6.09 -10.62
N TYR A 174 22.58 7.10 -9.80
CA TYR A 174 21.68 7.70 -8.83
C TYR A 174 21.58 9.19 -9.11
N CYS A 175 20.38 9.74 -9.23
CA CYS A 175 20.16 11.14 -9.61
C CYS A 175 19.29 11.85 -8.57
N VAL A 176 19.78 12.99 -8.08
CA VAL A 176 19.11 13.78 -7.04
C VAL A 176 19.04 15.23 -7.46
N LEU A 177 17.86 15.82 -7.31
CA LEU A 177 17.66 17.26 -7.45
C LEU A 177 17.46 17.91 -6.07
N PHE A 178 18.30 18.86 -5.71
CA PHE A 178 18.20 19.66 -4.49
C PHE A 178 17.34 20.89 -4.75
N THR A 179 16.42 21.22 -3.85
CA THR A 179 15.59 22.41 -3.98
C THR A 179 15.21 22.99 -2.62
N SER A 180 15.15 24.32 -2.51
CA SER A 180 14.56 25.03 -1.37
C SER A 180 13.04 25.21 -1.51
N GLU A 181 12.44 24.78 -2.62
CA GLU A 181 11.00 24.98 -2.90
C GLU A 181 10.07 23.96 -2.20
N THR A 182 10.63 23.00 -1.45
CA THR A 182 9.86 21.91 -0.82
C THR A 182 10.39 21.60 0.56
N LYS A 183 9.53 21.15 1.47
CA LYS A 183 9.93 20.61 2.78
C LYS A 183 10.23 19.11 2.74
N ASN A 184 11.04 18.65 3.69
CA ASN A 184 11.38 17.23 3.85
C ASN A 184 10.13 16.32 3.92
N GLY A 185 10.18 15.15 3.28
CA GLY A 185 9.13 14.12 3.38
C GLY A 185 8.12 14.16 2.24
N SER A 186 6.86 14.50 2.53
CA SER A 186 5.75 14.37 1.57
C SER A 186 5.81 15.35 0.41
N GLU A 187 6.36 16.54 0.65
CA GLU A 187 6.49 17.58 -0.37
C GLU A 187 7.58 17.21 -1.39
N GLU A 188 8.71 16.65 -0.95
CA GLU A 188 9.75 16.07 -1.82
C GLU A 188 9.15 15.04 -2.80
N GLU A 189 8.32 14.12 -2.30
CA GLU A 189 7.71 13.09 -3.14
C GLU A 189 6.67 13.69 -4.10
N SER A 190 5.93 14.69 -3.66
CA SER A 190 4.95 15.41 -4.51
C SER A 190 5.65 16.16 -5.65
N GLU A 191 6.77 16.82 -5.36
CA GLU A 191 7.56 17.53 -6.37
C GLU A 191 8.25 16.55 -7.33
N ARG A 192 8.77 15.43 -6.81
CA ARG A 192 9.27 14.34 -7.65
C ARG A 192 8.21 13.86 -8.64
N PHE A 193 6.96 13.68 -8.19
CA PHE A 193 5.87 13.27 -9.08
C PHE A 193 5.58 14.29 -10.19
N LYS A 194 5.60 15.59 -9.88
CA LYS A 194 5.44 16.65 -10.89
C LYS A 194 6.55 16.63 -11.93
N ILE A 195 7.80 16.53 -11.48
CA ILE A 195 8.95 16.50 -12.40
C ILE A 195 8.90 15.23 -13.25
N VAL A 196 8.59 14.08 -12.66
CA VAL A 196 8.49 12.82 -13.40
C VAL A 196 7.35 12.82 -14.41
N SER A 197 6.23 13.51 -14.16
CA SER A 197 5.17 13.64 -15.16
C SER A 197 5.56 14.47 -16.38
N ASP A 198 6.60 15.31 -16.27
CA ASP A 198 7.13 16.11 -17.38
C ASP A 198 8.23 15.35 -18.16
N ILE A 199 8.72 14.22 -17.64
CA ILE A 199 9.74 13.39 -18.28
C ILE A 199 9.08 12.45 -19.32
N PRO A 200 9.65 12.31 -20.53
CA PRO A 200 9.17 11.38 -21.55
C PRO A 200 9.03 9.92 -21.04
N ASP A 201 7.96 9.24 -21.44
CA ASP A 201 7.64 7.87 -21.01
C ASP A 201 8.72 6.82 -21.31
N ASN A 202 9.63 7.11 -22.24
CA ASN A 202 10.73 6.21 -22.60
C ASN A 202 11.97 6.33 -21.69
N ILE A 203 11.96 7.24 -20.71
CA ILE A 203 13.05 7.44 -19.75
C ILE A 203 12.67 6.86 -18.40
N SER A 204 13.51 5.96 -17.87
CA SER A 204 13.30 5.39 -16.55
C SER A 204 13.59 6.43 -15.46
N SER A 205 12.55 6.84 -14.73
CA SER A 205 12.64 7.81 -13.63
C SER A 205 12.96 7.18 -12.27
N GLN A 206 13.29 5.89 -12.26
CA GLN A 206 13.42 5.08 -11.05
C GLN A 206 14.66 5.45 -10.22
N ASN A 207 15.68 5.98 -10.90
CA ASN A 207 16.93 6.45 -10.31
C ASN A 207 16.85 7.91 -9.82
N PHE A 208 15.69 8.56 -9.95
CA PHE A 208 15.50 9.97 -9.63
C PHE A 208 14.87 10.19 -8.25
N SER A 209 15.38 11.16 -7.50
CA SER A 209 14.79 11.64 -6.26
C SER A 209 14.90 13.17 -6.16
N VAL A 210 13.94 13.79 -5.47
CA VAL A 210 14.00 15.20 -5.08
C VAL A 210 14.35 15.28 -3.60
N LEU A 211 15.19 16.23 -3.23
CA LEU A 211 15.55 16.50 -1.85
C LEU A 211 15.36 17.98 -1.54
N SER A 212 14.75 18.24 -0.38
CA SER A 212 14.67 19.56 0.21
C SER A 212 16.04 19.99 0.74
N LYS A 213 16.42 21.26 0.55
CA LYS A 213 17.58 21.88 1.22
C LYS A 213 17.34 22.05 2.74
N ASP A 214 16.09 22.01 3.19
CA ASP A 214 15.68 22.07 4.62
C ASP A 214 16.15 20.87 5.43
N ILE A 215 16.69 19.83 4.78
CA ILE A 215 17.36 18.73 5.48
C ILE A 215 18.46 19.22 6.44
N MET A 216 19.02 20.40 6.23
CA MET A 216 20.07 20.98 7.07
C MET A 216 19.54 21.78 8.26
N GLU A 217 18.26 22.19 8.28
CA GLU A 217 17.69 22.97 9.39
C GLU A 217 17.91 22.28 10.74
N ASP A 218 18.42 23.04 11.72
CA ASP A 218 18.85 22.53 13.02
C ASP A 218 17.66 22.20 13.93
N ASP A 219 17.00 21.10 13.59
CA ASP A 219 16.13 20.37 14.50
C ASP A 219 17.03 19.79 15.60
N LYS A 220 17.15 20.49 16.74
CA LYS A 220 18.05 20.23 17.89
C LYS A 220 18.08 18.79 18.44
N LYS A 221 17.30 17.87 17.85
CA LYS A 221 17.19 16.45 18.21
C LYS A 221 17.90 15.51 17.22
N ILE A 222 18.11 15.88 15.95
CA ILE A 222 18.62 14.96 14.91
C ILE A 222 19.79 15.57 14.16
N CYS A 223 20.96 14.94 14.24
CA CYS A 223 22.17 15.44 13.59
C CYS A 223 22.13 15.28 12.05
N ILE A 224 22.74 16.24 11.37
CA ILE A 224 22.95 16.28 9.91
C ILE A 224 23.57 15.00 9.34
N THR A 225 24.50 14.36 10.05
CA THR A 225 25.14 13.11 9.62
C THR A 225 24.13 11.99 9.47
N PHE A 226 23.16 11.90 10.39
CA PHE A 226 22.08 10.94 10.28
C PHE A 226 21.18 11.28 9.10
N LYS A 227 20.76 12.55 8.96
CA LYS A 227 19.87 12.98 7.88
C LYS A 227 20.48 12.71 6.49
N ALA A 228 21.76 13.04 6.29
CA ALA A 228 22.49 12.75 5.05
C ALA A 228 22.59 11.23 4.77
N SER A 229 22.86 10.42 5.79
CA SER A 229 22.89 8.95 5.63
C SER A 229 21.50 8.37 5.32
N GLU A 230 20.47 8.92 5.95
CA GLU A 230 19.08 8.55 5.73
C GLU A 230 18.64 8.88 4.29
N PHE A 231 19.05 10.04 3.78
CA PHE A 231 18.88 10.48 2.40
C PHE A 231 19.52 9.49 1.41
N VAL A 232 20.80 9.17 1.60
CA VAL A 232 21.53 8.23 0.75
C VAL A 232 20.86 6.83 0.77
N LYS A 233 20.38 6.40 1.96
CA LYS A 233 19.57 5.17 2.10
C LYS A 233 18.26 5.24 1.29
N ARG A 234 17.55 6.37 1.27
CA ARG A 234 16.28 6.52 0.52
C ARG A 234 16.50 6.36 -0.99
N ILE A 235 17.53 7.01 -1.52
CA ILE A 235 17.89 6.91 -2.94
C ILE A 235 18.18 5.46 -3.33
N PHE A 236 19.01 4.79 -2.52
CA PHE A 236 19.34 3.40 -2.74
C PHE A 236 18.11 2.49 -2.68
N LEU A 237 17.25 2.69 -1.67
CA LEU A 237 16.02 1.91 -1.52
C LEU A 237 15.11 2.07 -2.74
N ARG A 238 14.99 3.28 -3.29
CA ARG A 238 14.14 3.53 -4.46
C ARG A 238 14.62 2.70 -5.66
N LYS A 239 15.90 2.81 -5.99
CA LYS A 239 16.51 2.03 -7.08
C LYS A 239 16.38 0.54 -6.84
N LEU A 240 16.77 0.06 -5.66
CA LEU A 240 16.68 -1.36 -5.31
C LEU A 240 15.25 -1.90 -5.39
N SER A 241 14.26 -1.12 -4.93
CA SER A 241 12.85 -1.52 -5.01
C SER A 241 12.41 -1.67 -6.45
N SER A 242 12.88 -0.77 -7.31
CA SER A 242 12.53 -0.78 -8.72
C SER A 242 13.19 -1.93 -9.46
N GLU A 243 14.50 -2.11 -9.33
CA GLU A 243 15.25 -3.25 -9.89
C GLU A 243 14.65 -4.59 -9.45
N MET A 244 14.24 -4.69 -8.18
CA MET A 244 13.59 -5.88 -7.64
C MET A 244 12.22 -6.13 -8.29
N VAL A 245 11.39 -5.10 -8.44
CA VAL A 245 10.07 -5.22 -9.08
C VAL A 245 10.22 -5.58 -10.55
N GLU A 246 11.12 -4.93 -11.28
CA GLU A 246 11.38 -5.21 -12.70
C GLU A 246 11.85 -6.66 -12.88
N SER A 247 12.90 -7.07 -12.14
CA SER A 247 13.47 -8.40 -12.29
C SER A 247 12.49 -9.51 -11.92
N VAL A 248 11.68 -9.31 -10.86
CA VAL A 248 10.60 -10.25 -10.50
C VAL A 248 9.53 -10.25 -11.58
N SER A 249 9.13 -9.10 -12.11
CA SER A 249 8.11 -8.99 -13.14
C SER A 249 8.52 -9.72 -14.42
N GLU A 250 9.75 -9.51 -14.89
CA GLU A 250 10.30 -10.23 -16.04
C GLU A 250 10.24 -11.74 -15.84
N LYS A 251 10.65 -12.24 -14.67
CA LYS A 251 10.56 -13.68 -14.37
C LYS A 251 9.16 -14.22 -14.23
N LEU A 252 8.22 -13.43 -13.74
CA LEU A 252 6.82 -13.83 -13.73
C LEU A 252 6.24 -13.88 -15.15
N ILE A 253 6.60 -12.94 -16.04
CA ILE A 253 6.19 -12.94 -17.44
C ILE A 253 6.75 -14.17 -18.18
N ASP A 254 8.04 -14.45 -18.02
CA ASP A 254 8.68 -15.65 -18.56
C ASP A 254 7.94 -16.91 -18.09
N SER A 255 7.68 -17.02 -16.79
CA SER A 255 6.97 -18.16 -16.19
C SER A 255 5.55 -18.34 -16.72
N ILE A 256 4.83 -17.24 -16.94
CA ILE A 256 3.48 -17.26 -17.54
C ILE A 256 3.56 -17.75 -18.99
N ASN A 257 4.55 -17.29 -19.75
CA ASN A 257 4.75 -17.71 -21.15
C ASN A 257 5.14 -19.19 -21.25
N GLU A 258 5.98 -19.68 -20.33
CA GLU A 258 6.31 -21.09 -20.20
C GLU A 258 5.08 -21.92 -19.86
N LEU A 259 4.29 -21.52 -18.84
CA LEU A 259 3.07 -22.24 -18.48
C LEU A 259 2.06 -22.26 -19.63
N LYS A 260 1.92 -21.16 -20.37
CA LYS A 260 1.09 -21.09 -21.58
C LYS A 260 1.58 -22.11 -22.62
N SER A 261 2.89 -22.20 -22.82
CA SER A 261 3.48 -23.20 -23.72
C SER A 261 3.21 -24.61 -23.21
N ASP A 262 3.50 -24.92 -21.95
CA ASP A 262 3.26 -26.22 -21.31
C ASP A 262 1.81 -26.66 -21.51
N LEU A 263 0.84 -25.84 -21.12
CA LEU A 263 -0.59 -26.13 -21.25
C LEU A 263 -1.04 -26.33 -22.71
N SER A 264 -0.43 -25.60 -23.65
CA SER A 264 -0.75 -25.75 -25.07
C SER A 264 -0.20 -27.04 -25.70
N GLN A 265 0.83 -27.63 -25.08
CA GLN A 265 1.49 -28.86 -25.55
C GLN A 265 1.05 -30.11 -24.78
N GLN A 266 0.37 -29.98 -23.64
CA GLN A 266 -0.19 -31.11 -22.90
C GLN A 266 -1.28 -31.83 -23.72
N SER A 267 -1.47 -33.12 -23.43
CA SER A 267 -2.55 -33.89 -24.02
C SER A 267 -3.91 -33.31 -23.61
N ILE A 268 -4.85 -33.21 -24.56
CA ILE A 268 -6.23 -32.82 -24.26
C ILE A 268 -6.86 -33.71 -23.17
N TYR A 269 -6.43 -34.97 -23.07
CA TYR A 269 -6.91 -35.90 -22.05
C TYR A 269 -6.36 -35.56 -20.65
N GLU A 270 -5.12 -35.07 -20.55
CA GLU A 270 -4.53 -34.64 -19.28
C GLU A 270 -5.22 -33.36 -18.80
N VAL A 271 -5.42 -32.40 -19.70
CA VAL A 271 -6.17 -31.17 -19.43
C VAL A 271 -7.60 -31.48 -18.95
N ASP A 272 -8.31 -32.39 -19.63
CA ASP A 272 -9.67 -32.82 -19.23
C ASP A 272 -9.69 -33.44 -17.83
N SER A 273 -8.77 -34.38 -17.55
CA SER A 273 -8.71 -35.05 -16.24
C SER A 273 -8.25 -34.14 -15.10
N SER A 274 -7.16 -33.39 -15.28
CA SER A 274 -6.54 -32.59 -14.21
C SER A 274 -7.28 -31.29 -13.91
N ILE A 275 -7.94 -30.68 -14.90
CA ILE A 275 -8.64 -29.40 -14.73
C ILE A 275 -10.14 -29.61 -14.63
N PHE A 276 -10.78 -30.20 -15.64
CA PHE A 276 -12.24 -30.24 -15.72
C PHE A 276 -12.87 -31.32 -14.83
N LYS A 277 -12.25 -32.50 -14.73
CA LYS A 277 -12.78 -33.55 -13.85
C LYS A 277 -12.51 -33.23 -12.38
N SER A 278 -11.32 -32.74 -12.05
CA SER A 278 -10.96 -32.33 -10.69
C SER A 278 -11.80 -31.16 -10.19
N SER A 279 -12.08 -30.14 -11.02
CA SER A 279 -12.93 -29.01 -10.64
C SER A 279 -14.34 -29.45 -10.22
N LEU A 280 -14.95 -30.36 -11.01
CA LEU A 280 -16.29 -30.91 -10.74
C LEU A 280 -16.35 -31.68 -9.43
N ASP A 281 -15.32 -32.48 -9.17
CA ASP A 281 -15.16 -33.29 -7.98
C ASP A 281 -14.96 -32.44 -6.72
N GLU A 282 -14.18 -31.36 -6.83
CA GLU A 282 -13.92 -30.40 -5.76
C GLU A 282 -15.03 -29.35 -5.61
N GLY A 283 -15.96 -29.23 -6.56
CA GLY A 283 -16.92 -28.14 -6.59
C GLY A 283 -16.26 -26.75 -6.74
N ALA A 284 -15.04 -26.70 -7.24
CA ALA A 284 -14.29 -25.48 -7.55
C ALA A 284 -14.45 -25.12 -9.04
N SER A 285 -14.18 -23.88 -9.42
CA SER A 285 -14.18 -23.51 -10.84
C SER A 285 -12.87 -23.90 -11.53
N GLU A 286 -12.91 -24.15 -12.84
CA GLU A 286 -11.72 -24.37 -13.65
C GLU A 286 -10.77 -23.17 -13.60
N ILE A 287 -11.33 -21.96 -13.48
CA ILE A 287 -10.56 -20.72 -13.31
C ILE A 287 -9.81 -20.73 -11.97
N ASP A 288 -10.42 -21.22 -10.88
CA ASP A 288 -9.73 -21.38 -9.59
C ASP A 288 -8.56 -22.39 -9.72
N LEU A 289 -8.73 -23.49 -10.45
CA LEU A 289 -7.65 -24.45 -10.71
C LEU A 289 -6.51 -23.83 -11.54
N LEU A 290 -6.84 -23.11 -12.61
CA LEU A 290 -5.84 -22.40 -13.41
C LEU A 290 -5.08 -21.38 -12.57
N HIS A 291 -5.78 -20.59 -11.75
CA HIS A 291 -5.15 -19.62 -10.85
C HIS A 291 -4.17 -20.29 -9.87
N ARG A 292 -4.50 -21.47 -9.33
CA ARG A 292 -3.59 -22.25 -8.50
C ARG A 292 -2.36 -22.70 -9.26
N LEU A 293 -2.52 -23.18 -10.50
CA LEU A 293 -1.40 -23.57 -11.35
C LEU A 293 -0.47 -22.38 -11.67
N PHE A 294 -1.04 -21.22 -11.98
CA PHE A 294 -0.29 -19.97 -12.12
C PHE A 294 0.47 -19.65 -10.83
N SER A 295 -0.17 -19.73 -9.67
CA SER A 295 0.45 -19.43 -8.37
C SER A 295 1.64 -20.35 -8.07
N ILE A 296 1.52 -21.66 -8.38
CA ILE A 296 2.60 -22.63 -8.23
C ILE A 296 3.78 -22.27 -9.12
N LYS A 297 3.53 -22.04 -10.42
CA LYS A 297 4.58 -21.68 -11.39
C LYS A 297 5.27 -20.36 -11.03
N GLN A 298 4.50 -19.35 -10.62
CA GLN A 298 5.03 -18.07 -10.14
C GLN A 298 5.91 -18.25 -8.90
N SER A 299 5.46 -19.03 -7.92
CA SER A 299 6.25 -19.33 -6.71
C SER A 299 7.55 -20.06 -7.02
N GLN A 300 7.51 -21.02 -7.95
CA GLN A 300 8.68 -21.74 -8.42
C GLN A 300 9.65 -20.82 -9.15
N ALA A 301 9.16 -19.96 -10.05
CA ALA A 301 9.98 -19.00 -10.78
C ALA A 301 10.69 -18.02 -9.85
N ILE A 302 9.99 -17.48 -8.84
CA ILE A 302 10.60 -16.64 -7.81
C ILE A 302 11.67 -17.43 -7.04
N SER A 303 11.39 -18.67 -6.66
CA SER A 303 12.34 -19.51 -5.91
C SER A 303 13.61 -19.82 -6.72
N GLN A 304 13.47 -20.08 -8.01
CA GLN A 304 14.59 -20.29 -8.93
C GLN A 304 15.40 -19.00 -9.13
N TYR A 305 14.72 -17.88 -9.34
CA TYR A 305 15.34 -16.56 -9.42
C TYR A 305 16.19 -16.20 -8.19
N LEU A 306 15.74 -16.62 -6.99
CA LEU A 306 16.50 -16.45 -5.74
C LEU A 306 17.64 -17.46 -5.57
N HIS A 307 17.60 -18.60 -6.27
CA HIS A 307 18.67 -19.59 -6.23
C HIS A 307 19.85 -19.18 -7.10
N ASP A 308 19.56 -18.64 -8.29
CA ASP A 308 20.56 -18.09 -9.18
C ASP A 308 21.27 -16.93 -8.47
N LYS A 309 22.60 -16.82 -8.63
CA LYS A 309 23.41 -15.78 -7.96
C LYS A 309 23.01 -14.39 -8.46
N ASN A 310 21.98 -13.84 -7.83
CA ASN A 310 21.34 -12.64 -8.26
C ASN A 310 21.98 -11.41 -7.61
N PRO A 311 22.48 -10.42 -8.37
CA PRO A 311 23.01 -9.17 -7.83
C PRO A 311 22.06 -8.46 -6.87
N ILE A 312 20.74 -8.59 -7.07
CA ILE A 312 19.71 -7.99 -6.21
C ILE A 312 19.73 -8.63 -4.82
N LEU A 313 20.05 -9.92 -4.68
CA LEU A 313 20.17 -10.55 -3.37
C LEU A 313 21.31 -9.95 -2.56
N GLU A 314 22.45 -9.66 -3.19
CA GLU A 314 23.56 -8.97 -2.53
C GLU A 314 23.14 -7.59 -2.05
N LYS A 315 22.43 -6.82 -2.89
CA LYS A 315 21.87 -5.50 -2.52
C LYS A 315 20.83 -5.61 -1.38
N ILE A 316 19.98 -6.63 -1.37
CA ILE A 316 19.01 -6.88 -0.29
C ILE A 316 19.72 -7.22 1.03
N VAL A 317 20.73 -8.10 1.00
CA VAL A 317 21.52 -8.46 2.18
C VAL A 317 22.24 -7.23 2.74
N ALA A 318 22.85 -6.43 1.85
CA ALA A 318 23.48 -5.18 2.23
C ALA A 318 22.47 -4.19 2.83
N TYR A 319 21.28 -4.05 2.23
CA TYR A 319 20.24 -3.18 2.79
C TYR A 319 19.73 -3.64 4.17
N ARG A 320 19.67 -4.96 4.41
CA ARG A 320 19.28 -5.49 5.72
C ARG A 320 20.25 -5.07 6.83
N SER A 321 21.55 -4.98 6.56
CA SER A 321 22.52 -4.52 7.57
C SER A 321 22.22 -3.08 8.00
N VAL A 322 21.86 -2.21 7.05
CA VAL A 322 21.40 -0.83 7.30
C VAL A 322 20.15 -0.81 8.20
N GLN A 323 19.16 -1.64 7.88
CA GLN A 323 17.90 -1.72 8.62
C GLN A 323 18.06 -2.26 10.05
N THR A 324 19.10 -3.05 10.31
CA THR A 324 19.39 -3.57 11.66
C THR A 324 20.09 -2.57 12.58
N SER A 325 20.43 -1.38 12.09
CA SER A 325 21.16 -0.39 12.87
C SER A 325 20.39 0.03 14.14
N PRO A 326 21.01 0.00 15.33
CA PRO A 326 20.36 0.36 16.60
C PRO A 326 19.78 1.77 16.63
N ILE A 327 20.37 2.72 15.87
CA ILE A 327 19.92 4.11 15.83
C ILE A 327 18.48 4.24 15.33
N LEU A 328 18.03 3.33 14.45
CA LEU A 328 16.67 3.33 13.90
C LEU A 328 15.60 2.92 14.93
N ARG A 329 16.03 2.38 16.08
CA ARG A 329 15.16 2.00 17.20
C ARG A 329 15.11 3.06 18.30
N ASP A 330 16.02 4.04 18.26
CA ASP A 330 16.00 5.17 19.18
C ASP A 330 14.74 6.01 18.93
N LYS A 331 14.05 6.39 20.02
CA LYS A 331 12.78 7.11 19.96
C LYS A 331 12.92 8.43 19.17
N GLY A 332 14.00 9.19 19.38
CA GLY A 332 14.15 10.49 18.70
C GLY A 332 14.19 10.34 17.18
N TYR A 333 14.99 9.39 16.70
CA TYR A 333 15.16 9.10 15.28
C TYR A 333 13.94 8.41 14.67
N LYS A 334 13.30 7.51 15.42
CA LYS A 334 12.06 6.86 15.00
C LYS A 334 10.92 7.86 14.84
N ASP A 335 10.78 8.80 15.77
CA ASP A 335 9.75 9.85 15.71
C ASP A 335 9.99 10.77 14.50
N TYR A 336 11.25 11.14 14.22
CA TYR A 336 11.63 11.87 13.00
C TYR A 336 11.24 11.11 11.72
N LEU A 337 11.63 9.83 11.61
CA LEU A 337 11.31 9.00 10.43
C LEU A 337 9.81 8.83 10.21
N ASN A 338 9.04 8.65 11.29
CA ASN A 338 7.58 8.54 11.19
C ASN A 338 6.93 9.83 10.70
N GLY A 339 7.51 10.99 11.04
CA GLY A 339 7.04 12.29 10.55
C GLY A 339 7.20 12.49 9.04
N LEU A 340 8.08 11.71 8.39
CA LEU A 340 8.31 11.79 6.95
C LEU A 340 7.27 11.02 6.12
N ILE A 341 6.48 10.13 6.75
CA ILE A 341 5.57 9.21 6.04
C ILE A 341 4.15 9.76 6.07
N LEU A 342 3.52 9.87 4.89
CA LEU A 342 2.11 10.22 4.80
C LEU A 342 1.20 9.10 5.35
N PRO A 343 0.18 9.43 6.16
CA PRO A 343 -0.99 8.57 6.31
C PRO A 343 -1.65 8.30 4.96
N ASN A 344 -2.21 7.11 4.76
CA ASN A 344 -2.95 6.72 3.54
C ASN A 344 -2.12 6.54 2.27
N ASN A 345 -0.90 6.01 2.38
CA ASN A 345 -0.11 5.61 1.23
C ASN A 345 -0.78 4.48 0.41
N ASN A 346 -0.33 4.24 -0.83
CA ASN A 346 -0.87 3.18 -1.70
C ASN A 346 -0.81 1.78 -1.05
N PHE A 347 0.14 1.54 -0.16
CA PHE A 347 0.24 0.27 0.58
C PHE A 347 -0.93 0.06 1.54
N SER A 348 -1.56 1.11 2.07
CA SER A 348 -2.79 0.97 2.89
C SER A 348 -3.96 0.41 2.08
N LYS A 349 -4.11 0.82 0.81
CA LYS A 349 -5.12 0.27 -0.11
C LYS A 349 -4.81 -1.18 -0.46
N LEU A 350 -3.54 -1.48 -0.78
CA LEU A 350 -3.09 -2.85 -1.03
C LEU A 350 -3.33 -3.75 0.19
N ARG A 351 -3.07 -3.25 1.41
CA ARG A 351 -3.33 -3.98 2.65
C ARG A 351 -4.81 -4.29 2.84
N LYS A 352 -5.72 -3.36 2.48
CA LYS A 352 -7.17 -3.64 2.49
C LYS A 352 -7.55 -4.73 1.49
N GLN A 353 -6.95 -4.74 0.29
CA GLN A 353 -7.16 -5.78 -0.73
C GLN A 353 -6.55 -7.14 -0.37
N GLU A 354 -5.48 -7.14 0.43
CA GLU A 354 -4.86 -8.33 1.01
C GLU A 354 -5.77 -8.98 2.07
N ILE A 355 -6.53 -8.17 2.81
CA ILE A 355 -7.41 -8.66 3.88
C ILE A 355 -8.80 -9.02 3.34
N PHE A 356 -9.36 -8.19 2.47
CA PHE A 356 -10.73 -8.32 1.98
C PHE A 356 -10.81 -8.48 0.45
N ASP A 357 -11.73 -9.31 0.01
CA ASP A 357 -12.15 -9.45 -1.37
C ASP A 357 -13.57 -8.91 -1.55
N ASN A 358 -13.72 -7.85 -2.35
CA ASN A 358 -15.01 -7.23 -2.65
C ASN A 358 -15.58 -7.67 -4.01
N THR A 359 -14.89 -8.59 -4.71
CA THR A 359 -15.27 -9.03 -6.07
C THR A 359 -16.22 -10.22 -6.07
N ILE A 360 -16.40 -10.90 -4.94
CA ILE A 360 -17.15 -12.16 -4.76
C ILE A 360 -18.57 -12.17 -5.35
N ASN A 361 -19.28 -11.04 -5.32
CA ASN A 361 -20.64 -10.96 -5.88
C ASN A 361 -20.60 -10.75 -7.39
N LEU A 362 -19.65 -9.96 -7.89
CA LEU A 362 -19.47 -9.75 -9.33
C LEU A 362 -19.10 -11.05 -10.03
N THR A 363 -18.32 -11.90 -9.36
CA THR A 363 -17.91 -13.21 -9.85
C THR A 363 -18.85 -14.35 -9.45
N HIS A 364 -19.94 -14.05 -8.75
CA HIS A 364 -20.93 -15.03 -8.28
C HIS A 364 -20.28 -16.21 -7.53
N THR A 365 -19.26 -15.96 -6.71
CA THR A 365 -18.54 -17.04 -6.03
C THR A 365 -19.46 -17.75 -5.04
N PRO A 366 -19.34 -19.10 -4.92
CA PRO A 366 -19.98 -19.87 -3.87
C PRO A 366 -19.71 -19.28 -2.47
N LEU A 367 -20.60 -19.56 -1.52
CA LEU A 367 -20.38 -19.19 -0.12
C LEU A 367 -19.10 -19.82 0.43
N ARG A 368 -18.29 -19.03 1.12
CA ARG A 368 -17.05 -19.48 1.77
C ARG A 368 -16.94 -18.94 3.19
N SER A 369 -16.14 -19.61 4.01
CA SER A 369 -15.85 -19.13 5.36
C SER A 369 -15.08 -17.82 5.24
N GLY A 370 -15.54 -16.78 5.92
CA GLY A 370 -15.04 -15.42 5.79
C GLY A 370 -15.99 -14.47 5.05
N ASP A 371 -17.05 -14.97 4.41
CA ASP A 371 -18.06 -14.12 3.76
C ASP A 371 -18.73 -13.19 4.79
N ILE A 372 -18.82 -11.90 4.45
CA ILE A 372 -19.34 -10.84 5.30
C ILE A 372 -20.73 -10.45 4.82
N PHE A 373 -21.67 -10.46 5.76
CA PHE A 373 -23.07 -10.10 5.54
C PHE A 373 -23.46 -8.89 6.37
N VAL A 374 -24.35 -8.07 5.82
CA VAL A 374 -25.01 -6.97 6.53
C VAL A 374 -26.50 -7.26 6.60
N PHE A 375 -27.05 -7.20 7.81
CA PHE A 375 -28.48 -7.31 8.10
C PHE A 375 -28.91 -6.09 8.91
N GLY A 376 -29.68 -5.18 8.28
CA GLY A 376 -30.00 -3.89 8.88
C GLY A 376 -28.73 -3.08 9.15
N SER A 377 -28.47 -2.74 10.41
CA SER A 377 -27.28 -2.00 10.85
C SER A 377 -26.15 -2.89 11.41
N ARG A 378 -26.33 -4.22 11.43
CA ARG A 378 -25.35 -5.16 12.00
C ARG A 378 -24.61 -5.92 10.92
N SER A 379 -23.31 -6.08 11.12
CA SER A 379 -22.42 -6.86 10.26
C SER A 379 -22.10 -8.20 10.90
N TYR A 380 -22.02 -9.23 10.07
CA TYR A 380 -21.76 -10.60 10.48
C TYR A 380 -20.73 -11.23 9.55
N ILE A 381 -19.92 -12.15 10.08
CA ILE A 381 -19.02 -12.98 9.30
C ILE A 381 -19.48 -14.45 9.36
N LEU A 382 -19.48 -15.12 8.22
CA LEU A 382 -19.79 -16.54 8.09
C LEU A 382 -18.56 -17.35 8.46
N LEU A 383 -18.68 -18.22 9.47
CA LEU A 383 -17.66 -19.22 9.79
C LEU A 383 -18.22 -20.63 9.61
N GLY A 384 -17.52 -21.43 8.80
CA GLY A 384 -17.87 -22.83 8.54
C GLY A 384 -16.68 -23.59 7.97
N GLN A 385 -16.69 -24.92 8.04
CA GLN A 385 -15.65 -25.71 7.37
C GLN A 385 -15.85 -25.65 5.85
N ALA A 386 -14.76 -25.59 5.08
CA ALA A 386 -14.84 -25.50 3.62
C ALA A 386 -15.66 -26.65 2.99
N CYS A 387 -15.43 -27.89 3.45
CA CYS A 387 -16.18 -29.06 2.99
C CYS A 387 -17.67 -28.98 3.32
N ASP A 388 -18.03 -28.26 4.39
CA ASP A 388 -19.43 -28.06 4.79
C ASP A 388 -20.14 -26.98 3.99
N LEU A 389 -19.42 -25.98 3.49
CA LEU A 389 -19.99 -24.90 2.68
C LEU A 389 -20.12 -25.27 1.20
N MET A 390 -19.35 -26.26 0.75
CA MET A 390 -19.28 -26.71 -0.63
C MET A 390 -20.61 -27.32 -1.13
N VAL A 391 -21.07 -26.88 -2.29
CA VAL A 391 -22.18 -27.51 -3.02
C VAL A 391 -21.59 -28.47 -4.04
N ARG A 392 -21.91 -29.75 -3.95
CA ARG A 392 -21.25 -30.78 -4.76
C ARG A 392 -21.71 -30.74 -6.21
N GLY A 393 -20.75 -30.85 -7.13
CA GLY A 393 -20.96 -30.93 -8.58
C GLY A 393 -20.97 -32.36 -9.15
N SER A 394 -20.55 -33.36 -8.36
CA SER A 394 -20.50 -34.76 -8.76
C SER A 394 -21.89 -35.40 -8.86
N SER A 395 -22.04 -36.43 -9.70
CA SER A 395 -23.28 -37.21 -9.85
C SER A 395 -23.81 -37.77 -8.52
N ASN A 396 -22.91 -38.20 -7.64
CA ASN A 396 -23.23 -38.57 -6.27
C ASN A 396 -23.34 -37.30 -5.40
N GLY A 397 -24.57 -36.90 -5.06
CA GLY A 397 -24.85 -35.72 -4.23
C GLY A 397 -24.91 -34.39 -5.00
N LEU A 398 -25.19 -34.40 -6.30
CA LEU A 398 -25.29 -33.18 -7.12
C LEU A 398 -26.22 -32.16 -6.46
N GLY A 399 -25.76 -30.92 -6.26
CA GLY A 399 -26.55 -29.83 -5.66
C GLY A 399 -26.75 -29.95 -4.14
N GLU A 400 -26.25 -31.02 -3.51
CA GLU A 400 -26.32 -31.24 -2.08
C GLU A 400 -25.11 -30.63 -1.35
N ARG A 401 -25.29 -30.42 -0.05
CA ARG A 401 -24.31 -29.92 0.91
C ARG A 401 -24.40 -30.78 2.18
N SER A 402 -23.29 -30.97 2.89
CA SER A 402 -23.28 -31.78 4.12
C SER A 402 -24.02 -31.15 5.30
N THR A 403 -24.17 -29.82 5.31
CA THR A 403 -24.92 -29.09 6.34
C THR A 403 -26.01 -28.19 5.75
N SER A 404 -27.09 -28.04 6.51
CA SER A 404 -28.15 -27.04 6.29
C SER A 404 -28.00 -25.81 7.20
N GLU A 405 -27.09 -25.86 8.17
CA GLU A 405 -26.88 -24.80 9.16
C GLU A 405 -25.41 -24.38 9.25
N VAL A 406 -25.20 -23.08 9.45
CA VAL A 406 -23.87 -22.46 9.56
C VAL A 406 -23.86 -21.34 10.60
N ILE A 407 -22.67 -20.92 11.02
CA ILE A 407 -22.52 -19.91 12.07
C ILE A 407 -22.28 -18.53 11.47
N LEU A 408 -23.07 -17.55 11.89
CA LEU A 408 -22.78 -16.13 11.71
C LEU A 408 -22.30 -15.51 13.02
N ILE A 409 -21.20 -14.78 12.97
CA ILE A 409 -20.64 -14.07 14.13
C ILE A 409 -20.78 -12.57 13.91
N PRO A 410 -21.48 -11.84 14.79
CA PRO A 410 -21.57 -10.39 14.68
C PRO A 410 -20.22 -9.74 14.98
N PHE A 411 -19.95 -8.63 14.31
CA PHE A 411 -18.78 -7.82 14.59
C PHE A 411 -19.08 -6.33 14.49
N THR A 412 -18.26 -5.54 15.18
CA THR A 412 -18.31 -4.08 15.16
C THR A 412 -16.99 -3.52 14.68
N THR A 413 -17.03 -2.35 14.04
CA THR A 413 -15.83 -1.60 13.67
C THR A 413 -15.64 -0.40 14.57
N SER A 414 -14.41 -0.16 15.03
CA SER A 414 -14.06 0.99 15.87
C SER A 414 -12.74 1.61 15.41
N SER A 415 -12.70 2.94 15.30
CA SER A 415 -11.47 3.69 15.03
C SER A 415 -10.83 4.10 16.36
N ILE A 416 -9.59 3.64 16.58
CA ILE A 416 -8.88 3.79 17.85
C ILE A 416 -7.54 4.49 17.61
N PRO A 417 -7.24 5.58 18.34
CA PRO A 417 -5.97 6.27 18.21
C PRO A 417 -4.77 5.35 18.48
N VAL A 418 -3.70 5.45 17.67
CA VAL A 418 -2.46 4.66 17.79
C VAL A 418 -1.88 4.74 19.20
N LYS A 419 -1.96 5.91 19.85
CA LYS A 419 -1.50 6.11 21.24
C LYS A 419 -2.24 5.26 22.28
N LYS A 420 -3.45 4.81 21.96
CA LYS A 420 -4.31 3.96 22.82
C LYS A 420 -4.29 2.48 22.41
N LYS A 421 -3.50 2.10 21.39
CA LYS A 421 -3.42 0.73 20.87
C LYS A 421 -3.20 -0.30 21.98
N ASP A 422 -2.12 -0.16 22.74
CA ASP A 422 -1.74 -1.16 23.75
C ASP A 422 -2.81 -1.32 24.85
N SER A 423 -3.43 -0.21 25.26
CA SER A 423 -4.52 -0.26 26.25
C SER A 423 -5.78 -0.93 25.69
N HIS A 424 -6.13 -0.67 24.44
CA HIS A 424 -7.31 -1.25 23.78
C HIS A 424 -7.12 -2.75 23.52
N GLU A 425 -5.96 -3.16 22.98
CA GLU A 425 -5.66 -4.56 22.73
C GLU A 425 -5.61 -5.38 24.03
N ARG A 426 -5.09 -4.83 25.14
CA ARG A 426 -5.15 -5.50 26.46
C ARG A 426 -6.59 -5.70 26.94
N LEU A 427 -7.47 -4.73 26.69
CA LEU A 427 -8.90 -4.83 27.02
C LEU A 427 -9.63 -5.87 26.15
N LEU A 428 -9.27 -5.98 24.87
CA LEU A 428 -9.86 -6.99 23.99
C LEU A 428 -9.34 -8.38 24.33
N ASN A 429 -8.05 -8.53 24.58
CA ASN A 429 -7.43 -9.81 24.95
C ASN A 429 -7.90 -10.34 26.31
N SER A 430 -8.44 -9.50 27.19
CA SER A 430 -9.04 -9.97 28.45
C SER A 430 -10.45 -10.55 28.27
N LYS A 431 -11.06 -10.40 27.09
CA LYS A 431 -12.37 -10.99 26.77
C LYS A 431 -12.16 -12.34 26.07
N GLU A 432 -12.42 -13.44 26.78
CA GLU A 432 -12.25 -14.80 26.23
C GLU A 432 -13.15 -15.13 25.02
N THR A 433 -14.25 -14.38 24.84
CA THR A 433 -15.24 -14.61 23.79
C THR A 433 -15.17 -13.58 22.65
N THR A 434 -14.03 -12.91 22.49
CA THR A 434 -13.83 -11.89 21.46
C THR A 434 -12.51 -12.12 20.75
N ASP A 435 -12.50 -11.98 19.43
CA ASP A 435 -11.28 -11.87 18.64
C ASP A 435 -11.35 -10.59 17.80
N PHE A 436 -10.21 -10.16 17.28
CA PHE A 436 -10.14 -8.94 16.50
C PHE A 436 -9.09 -8.98 15.39
N ILE A 437 -9.32 -8.13 14.39
CA ILE A 437 -8.38 -7.82 13.31
C ILE A 437 -8.13 -6.32 13.33
N VAL A 438 -6.87 -5.92 13.21
CA VAL A 438 -6.44 -4.51 13.22
C VAL A 438 -5.90 -4.13 11.85
N ILE A 439 -6.37 -3.00 11.33
CA ILE A 439 -5.90 -2.42 10.07
C ILE A 439 -5.54 -0.95 10.33
N PRO A 440 -4.35 -0.47 9.90
CA PRO A 440 -4.07 0.95 9.94
C PRO A 440 -5.11 1.73 9.13
N GLU A 441 -5.75 2.73 9.75
CA GLU A 441 -6.74 3.58 9.08
C GLU A 441 -6.08 4.83 8.52
N ASP A 442 -5.27 5.49 9.35
CA ASP A 442 -4.45 6.65 9.02
C ASP A 442 -3.20 6.68 9.95
N SER A 443 -2.50 7.81 10.03
CA SER A 443 -1.26 7.97 10.82
C SER A 443 -1.54 8.04 12.32
N GLU A 444 -2.76 8.39 12.67
CA GLU A 444 -3.19 8.65 14.04
C GLU A 444 -4.12 7.55 14.57
N ASN A 445 -4.75 6.77 13.69
CA ASN A 445 -5.80 5.82 14.02
C ASN A 445 -5.60 4.42 13.40
N ASN A 446 -6.07 3.42 14.14
CA ASN A 446 -6.22 2.05 13.68
C ASN A 446 -7.71 1.68 13.66
N LEU A 447 -8.15 1.01 12.60
CA LEU A 447 -9.47 0.41 12.49
C LEU A 447 -9.47 -1.01 13.05
N TYR A 448 -10.29 -1.26 14.06
CA TYR A 448 -10.50 -2.56 14.67
C TYR A 448 -11.79 -3.20 14.16
N TYR A 449 -11.71 -4.48 13.80
CA TYR A 449 -12.86 -5.35 13.57
C TYR A 449 -12.97 -6.28 14.76
N GLU A 450 -13.95 -6.08 15.63
CA GLU A 450 -14.13 -6.83 16.88
C GLU A 450 -15.25 -7.86 16.72
N PHE A 451 -14.91 -9.16 16.73
CA PHE A 451 -15.81 -10.28 16.51
C PHE A 451 -16.31 -10.85 17.84
N ASN A 452 -17.62 -10.87 18.06
CA ASN A 452 -18.22 -11.30 19.32
C ASN A 452 -18.74 -12.73 19.22
N PHE A 453 -17.95 -13.70 19.70
CA PHE A 453 -18.28 -15.12 19.64
C PHE A 453 -19.45 -15.51 20.54
N LYS A 454 -19.73 -14.72 21.59
CA LYS A 454 -20.87 -14.97 22.50
C LYS A 454 -22.22 -14.75 21.80
N GLU A 455 -22.25 -13.86 20.82
CA GLU A 455 -23.46 -13.51 20.06
C GLU A 455 -23.54 -14.25 18.72
N ALA A 456 -22.73 -15.31 18.54
CA ALA A 456 -22.80 -16.15 17.36
C ALA A 456 -24.18 -16.83 17.24
N ILE A 457 -24.72 -16.86 16.02
CA ILE A 457 -26.02 -17.45 15.72
C ILE A 457 -25.90 -18.58 14.69
N SER A 458 -26.64 -19.67 14.90
CA SER A 458 -26.83 -20.69 13.86
C SER A 458 -27.90 -20.23 12.88
N VAL A 459 -27.60 -20.31 11.59
CA VAL A 459 -28.50 -19.87 10.52
C VAL A 459 -28.63 -20.90 9.40
N ASN A 460 -29.79 -20.89 8.76
CA ASN A 460 -30.10 -21.70 7.58
C ASN A 460 -29.33 -21.17 6.37
N ILE A 461 -28.39 -21.97 5.87
CA ILE A 461 -27.52 -21.57 4.77
C ILE A 461 -28.26 -21.40 3.44
N ASN A 462 -29.42 -22.05 3.25
CA ASN A 462 -30.17 -21.94 1.99
C ASN A 462 -30.61 -20.50 1.73
N TRP A 463 -30.90 -19.74 2.78
CA TRP A 463 -31.17 -18.30 2.66
C TRP A 463 -29.93 -17.54 2.19
N LEU A 464 -28.75 -17.83 2.76
CA LEU A 464 -27.51 -17.17 2.35
C LEU A 464 -27.14 -17.50 0.89
N ASP A 465 -27.41 -18.73 0.43
CA ASP A 465 -27.10 -19.16 -0.94
C ASP A 465 -27.74 -18.27 -2.01
N LEU A 466 -28.87 -17.62 -1.71
CA LEU A 466 -29.56 -16.74 -2.66
C LEU A 466 -28.68 -15.56 -3.10
N CYS A 467 -27.73 -15.11 -2.27
CA CYS A 467 -26.82 -14.03 -2.65
C CYS A 467 -25.89 -14.41 -3.80
N VAL A 468 -25.61 -15.71 -4.00
CA VAL A 468 -24.73 -16.20 -5.08
C VAL A 468 -25.34 -15.93 -6.44
N PHE A 469 -26.66 -15.80 -6.57
CA PHE A 469 -27.32 -15.53 -7.85
C PHE A 469 -27.43 -14.04 -8.17
N ASN A 470 -27.03 -13.14 -7.26
CA ASN A 470 -27.18 -11.69 -7.41
C ASN A 470 -25.82 -10.99 -7.44
N SER A 471 -25.58 -10.17 -8.46
CA SER A 471 -24.31 -9.44 -8.62
C SER A 471 -24.11 -8.34 -7.57
N ASP A 472 -25.19 -7.90 -6.91
CA ASP A 472 -25.13 -7.01 -5.75
C ASP A 472 -25.06 -7.77 -4.41
N GLY A 473 -25.13 -9.10 -4.40
CA GLY A 473 -25.06 -9.92 -3.20
C GLY A 473 -26.31 -9.86 -2.31
N ARG A 474 -27.44 -9.31 -2.78
CA ARG A 474 -28.69 -9.32 -1.99
C ARG A 474 -29.22 -10.73 -1.79
N ILE A 475 -29.85 -10.96 -0.66
CA ILE A 475 -30.49 -12.23 -0.33
C ILE A 475 -31.92 -12.24 -0.89
N ASN A 476 -32.04 -12.50 -2.19
CA ASN A 476 -33.33 -12.65 -2.86
C ASN A 476 -33.24 -13.60 -4.06
N PHE A 477 -34.40 -14.09 -4.50
CA PHE A 477 -34.53 -14.88 -5.71
C PHE A 477 -35.91 -14.63 -6.31
N ASP A 478 -35.96 -14.34 -7.61
CA ASP A 478 -37.20 -14.13 -8.35
C ASP A 478 -37.39 -15.24 -9.39
N TYR A 479 -38.61 -15.75 -9.55
CA TYR A 479 -38.92 -16.77 -10.56
C TYR A 479 -38.51 -16.34 -11.99
N TYR A 480 -38.64 -15.05 -12.31
CA TYR A 480 -38.28 -14.49 -13.61
C TYR A 480 -36.77 -14.23 -13.77
N GLN A 481 -35.97 -14.44 -12.72
CA GLN A 481 -34.53 -14.31 -12.78
C GLN A 481 -33.95 -15.30 -13.80
N ARG A 482 -32.95 -14.84 -14.53
CA ARG A 482 -32.13 -15.65 -15.42
C ARG A 482 -30.92 -16.13 -14.65
N LEU A 483 -30.50 -17.36 -14.91
CA LEU A 483 -29.24 -17.89 -14.38
C LEU A 483 -28.09 -16.96 -14.82
N PRO A 484 -27.31 -16.38 -13.89
CA PRO A 484 -26.17 -15.57 -14.26
C PRO A 484 -25.13 -16.41 -15.00
N ASN A 485 -24.51 -15.85 -16.04
CA ASN A 485 -23.53 -16.57 -16.88
C ASN A 485 -22.33 -17.10 -16.08
N LEU A 486 -21.96 -16.43 -14.99
CA LEU A 486 -20.84 -16.81 -14.12
C LEU A 486 -21.22 -17.88 -13.09
N VAL A 487 -22.49 -18.29 -13.01
CA VAL A 487 -22.95 -19.44 -12.23
C VAL A 487 -22.99 -20.66 -13.14
N PHE A 488 -21.84 -21.29 -13.35
CA PHE A 488 -21.67 -22.42 -14.27
C PHE A 488 -21.41 -23.77 -13.58
N LEU A 489 -21.16 -23.77 -12.25
CA LEU A 489 -20.94 -25.00 -11.50
C LEU A 489 -22.22 -25.86 -11.46
N PRO A 490 -22.19 -27.15 -11.85
CA PRO A 490 -23.40 -27.98 -11.98
C PRO A 490 -24.26 -28.06 -10.72
N GLY A 491 -23.65 -28.12 -9.54
CA GLY A 491 -24.37 -28.13 -8.27
C GLY A 491 -25.17 -26.84 -8.02
N TRP A 492 -24.61 -25.69 -8.41
CA TRP A 492 -25.27 -24.40 -8.31
C TRP A 492 -26.36 -24.20 -9.37
N ILE A 493 -26.15 -24.72 -10.59
CA ILE A 493 -27.19 -24.75 -11.62
C ILE A 493 -28.38 -25.58 -11.14
N LYS A 494 -28.12 -26.76 -10.56
CA LYS A 494 -29.18 -27.59 -9.97
C LYS A 494 -29.93 -26.84 -8.87
N LYS A 495 -29.24 -26.19 -7.93
CA LYS A 495 -29.87 -25.36 -6.89
C LYS A 495 -30.73 -24.25 -7.48
N PHE A 496 -30.23 -23.53 -8.49
CA PHE A 496 -30.99 -22.49 -9.18
C PHE A 496 -32.30 -23.03 -9.75
N ASN A 497 -32.24 -24.15 -10.48
CA ASN A 497 -33.41 -24.77 -11.08
C ASN A 497 -34.39 -25.31 -10.02
N GLU A 498 -33.90 -25.96 -8.96
CA GLU A 498 -34.75 -26.43 -7.85
C GLU A 498 -35.54 -25.29 -7.20
N ILE A 499 -34.90 -24.14 -6.98
CA ILE A 499 -35.59 -22.96 -6.41
C ILE A 499 -36.63 -22.44 -7.38
N LYS A 500 -36.27 -22.34 -8.67
CA LYS A 500 -37.17 -21.86 -9.72
C LYS A 500 -38.40 -22.76 -9.90
N ASP A 501 -38.20 -24.07 -9.93
CA ASP A 501 -39.29 -25.07 -10.02
C ASP A 501 -40.18 -25.02 -8.78
N ALA A 502 -39.59 -24.83 -7.59
CA ALA A 502 -40.35 -24.71 -6.35
C ALA A 502 -41.20 -23.43 -6.28
N LEU A 503 -40.80 -22.37 -7.00
CA LEU A 503 -41.56 -21.12 -7.21
C LEU A 503 -42.55 -21.20 -8.40
N GLN A 504 -42.44 -22.23 -9.26
CA GLN A 504 -43.36 -22.42 -10.39
C GLN A 504 -44.73 -22.97 -9.95
N ALA A 505 -44.89 -23.39 -8.69
CA ALA A 505 -46.08 -24.10 -8.22
C ALA A 505 -47.35 -23.22 -8.19
N GLU A 506 -48.12 -23.24 -9.27
CA GLU A 506 -49.54 -22.89 -9.27
C GLU A 506 -50.36 -23.92 -8.46
N ARG A 507 -51.13 -23.40 -7.49
CA ARG A 507 -52.46 -23.86 -7.04
C ARG A 507 -52.71 -25.37 -7.09
N SER A 508 -52.31 -26.11 -6.06
CA SER A 508 -53.05 -27.25 -5.48
C SER A 508 -52.18 -27.98 -4.47
N VAL A 509 -52.32 -27.74 -3.16
CA VAL A 509 -52.27 -28.79 -2.11
C VAL A 509 -52.87 -28.20 -0.82
N GLN A 510 -53.92 -28.84 -0.30
CA GLN A 510 -54.35 -28.65 1.09
C GLN A 510 -53.28 -29.24 2.01
N VAL A 511 -52.49 -28.39 2.66
CA VAL A 511 -51.57 -28.82 3.72
C VAL A 511 -52.41 -29.14 4.96
N LYS A 512 -52.47 -30.42 5.35
CA LYS A 512 -52.97 -30.80 6.67
C LYS A 512 -51.94 -30.37 7.72
N PRO A 513 -52.33 -29.64 8.78
CA PRO A 513 -51.38 -29.25 9.82
C PRO A 513 -50.85 -30.48 10.55
N SER A 514 -49.53 -30.63 10.61
CA SER A 514 -48.87 -31.58 11.52
C SER A 514 -48.77 -30.93 12.91
N HIS A 515 -48.99 -31.72 13.96
CA HIS A 515 -49.07 -31.26 15.35
C HIS A 515 -47.73 -30.78 15.98
N TYR A 516 -46.65 -30.71 15.21
CA TYR A 516 -45.33 -30.28 15.66
C TYR A 516 -44.69 -29.32 14.64
N SER A 517 -45.14 -28.06 14.60
CA SER A 517 -44.41 -26.99 13.91
C SER A 517 -43.76 -26.06 14.94
N PRO A 518 -42.43 -25.92 14.96
CA PRO A 518 -41.75 -24.97 15.84
C PRO A 518 -42.14 -23.53 15.48
N ILE A 519 -42.14 -22.67 16.50
CA ILE A 519 -42.66 -21.30 16.47
C ILE A 519 -41.88 -20.44 15.48
N VAL A 520 -42.57 -19.99 14.44
CA VAL A 520 -42.03 -19.31 13.25
C VAL A 520 -41.78 -17.81 13.49
N SER A 521 -40.69 -17.29 12.94
CA SER A 521 -40.41 -15.85 12.79
C SER A 521 -41.33 -15.25 11.72
N TYR A 522 -42.10 -14.21 12.05
CA TYR A 522 -43.04 -13.45 11.20
C TYR A 522 -42.99 -13.76 9.68
N ILE A 523 -43.64 -14.84 9.23
CA ILE A 523 -43.83 -15.14 7.81
C ILE A 523 -45.06 -14.34 7.36
N SER A 524 -44.85 -13.36 6.46
CA SER A 524 -45.95 -12.69 5.76
C SER A 524 -46.23 -13.44 4.46
N THR A 525 -47.21 -14.34 4.47
CA THR A 525 -47.65 -15.09 3.28
C THR A 525 -49.12 -14.82 2.99
N THR A 526 -49.43 -14.34 1.78
CA THR A 526 -50.80 -14.16 1.28
C THR A 526 -51.22 -15.23 0.27
N GLU A 527 -50.33 -16.17 -0.08
CA GLU A 527 -50.50 -17.12 -1.20
C GLU A 527 -50.10 -18.56 -0.80
N PRO A 528 -50.67 -19.60 -1.45
CA PRO A 528 -50.27 -20.99 -1.22
C PRO A 528 -48.82 -21.22 -1.69
N LEU A 529 -47.96 -21.65 -0.78
CA LEU A 529 -46.55 -21.99 -1.05
C LEU A 529 -46.38 -23.50 -1.28
N SER A 530 -45.37 -23.88 -2.06
CA SER A 530 -44.97 -25.28 -2.18
C SER A 530 -44.37 -25.80 -0.86
N GLU A 531 -44.62 -27.07 -0.55
CA GLU A 531 -44.14 -27.70 0.68
C GLU A 531 -42.60 -27.69 0.77
N VAL A 532 -41.93 -27.77 -0.38
CA VAL A 532 -40.46 -27.67 -0.51
C VAL A 532 -39.96 -26.30 -0.06
N LEU A 533 -40.62 -25.20 -0.47
CA LEU A 533 -40.23 -23.86 -0.03
C LEU A 533 -40.43 -23.68 1.46
N VAL A 534 -41.56 -24.15 2.00
CA VAL A 534 -41.83 -24.07 3.44
C VAL A 534 -40.80 -24.87 4.23
N GLN A 535 -40.47 -26.11 3.82
CA GLN A 535 -39.49 -26.92 4.52
C GLN A 535 -38.07 -26.30 4.47
N LYS A 536 -37.62 -25.81 3.30
CA LYS A 536 -36.26 -25.29 3.14
C LYS A 536 -36.07 -23.84 3.62
N TYR A 537 -37.11 -23.01 3.60
CA TYR A 537 -37.00 -21.56 3.82
C TYR A 537 -37.91 -20.99 4.92
N SER A 538 -38.66 -21.81 5.66
CA SER A 538 -39.56 -21.33 6.74
C SER A 538 -38.85 -20.61 7.89
N SER A 539 -37.55 -20.84 8.08
CA SER A 539 -36.78 -20.18 9.13
C SER A 539 -35.38 -19.83 8.65
N PHE A 540 -34.86 -18.73 9.17
CA PHE A 540 -33.47 -18.34 9.00
C PHE A 540 -32.65 -18.71 10.22
N THR A 541 -33.14 -18.44 11.43
CA THR A 541 -32.49 -18.80 12.69
C THR A 541 -33.55 -19.05 13.76
N LEU A 542 -33.16 -19.72 14.85
CA LEU A 542 -34.01 -19.92 16.02
C LEU A 542 -34.18 -18.62 16.83
N CYS A 543 -33.29 -17.65 16.66
CA CYS A 543 -33.36 -16.35 17.33
C CYS A 543 -34.38 -15.42 16.65
N LYS A 544 -35.36 -14.94 17.41
CA LYS A 544 -36.32 -13.95 16.90
C LYS A 544 -35.68 -12.56 16.87
N ASP A 545 -35.11 -12.18 15.73
CA ASP A 545 -34.63 -10.82 15.48
C ASP A 545 -35.44 -10.22 14.31
N PRO A 546 -36.13 -9.08 14.51
CA PRO A 546 -36.93 -8.44 13.46
C PRO A 546 -36.11 -7.97 12.26
N THR A 547 -34.78 -7.88 12.37
CA THR A 547 -33.90 -7.54 11.24
C THR A 547 -33.88 -8.62 10.16
N PHE A 548 -34.18 -9.88 10.49
CA PHE A 548 -34.24 -11.01 9.56
C PHE A 548 -35.66 -11.24 8.99
N GLU A 549 -36.34 -10.19 8.55
CA GLU A 549 -37.69 -10.30 7.98
C GLU A 549 -37.66 -11.18 6.72
N LEU A 550 -38.37 -12.31 6.76
CA LEU A 550 -38.48 -13.28 5.67
C LEU A 550 -39.76 -13.04 4.88
N LYS A 551 -39.61 -12.93 3.56
CA LYS A 551 -40.73 -12.80 2.60
C LYS A 551 -40.69 -13.99 1.65
N LEU A 552 -41.65 -14.89 1.83
CA LEU A 552 -41.87 -16.03 0.95
C LEU A 552 -43.15 -15.78 0.16
N LEU A 553 -43.01 -15.56 -1.13
CA LEU A 553 -44.11 -15.41 -2.09
C LEU A 553 -44.03 -16.56 -3.09
N SER A 554 -45.15 -16.87 -3.75
CA SER A 554 -45.18 -17.96 -4.75
C SER A 554 -44.14 -17.78 -5.85
N TYR A 555 -43.85 -16.52 -6.24
CA TYR A 555 -42.93 -16.17 -7.31
C TYR A 555 -41.60 -15.57 -6.83
N LYS A 556 -41.40 -15.39 -5.52
CA LYS A 556 -40.23 -14.68 -4.99
C LYS A 556 -39.86 -15.07 -3.57
N LEU A 557 -38.56 -15.24 -3.33
CA LEU A 557 -37.96 -15.33 -2.00
C LEU A 557 -37.16 -14.06 -1.73
N SER A 558 -37.29 -13.47 -0.54
CA SER A 558 -36.41 -12.38 -0.13
C SER A 558 -36.28 -12.28 1.37
N MET A 559 -35.09 -11.90 1.82
CA MET A 559 -34.79 -11.53 3.19
C MET A 559 -34.03 -10.21 3.18
N ASN A 560 -34.25 -9.37 4.19
CA ASN A 560 -33.46 -8.17 4.38
C ASN A 560 -32.01 -8.54 4.73
N GLY A 561 -31.09 -8.47 3.76
CA GLY A 561 -29.68 -8.73 3.98
C GLY A 561 -28.88 -8.78 2.68
N GLN A 562 -27.57 -8.59 2.80
CA GLN A 562 -26.66 -8.54 1.66
C GLN A 562 -25.29 -9.09 2.02
N ARG A 563 -24.71 -9.93 1.16
CA ARG A 563 -23.29 -10.28 1.20
C ARG A 563 -22.50 -9.11 0.62
N ILE A 564 -21.53 -8.57 1.34
CA ILE A 564 -20.82 -7.33 0.93
C ILE A 564 -19.36 -7.54 0.55
N SER A 565 -18.68 -8.50 1.16
CA SER A 565 -17.26 -8.77 0.95
C SER A 565 -16.88 -10.12 1.56
N HIS A 566 -15.64 -10.53 1.38
CA HIS A 566 -15.08 -11.75 1.95
C HIS A 566 -13.77 -11.43 2.67
N LEU A 567 -13.63 -11.89 3.91
CA LEU A 567 -12.36 -11.91 4.62
C LEU A 567 -11.52 -13.07 4.09
N ARG A 568 -10.36 -12.77 3.48
CA ARG A 568 -9.51 -13.78 2.85
C ARG A 568 -9.11 -14.89 3.82
N GLU A 569 -8.89 -16.08 3.27
CA GLU A 569 -8.69 -17.33 4.01
C GLU A 569 -7.64 -17.26 5.12
N THR A 570 -6.50 -16.59 4.91
CA THR A 570 -5.47 -16.42 5.95
C THR A 570 -6.04 -15.85 7.26
N PHE A 571 -6.94 -14.87 7.14
CA PHE A 571 -7.57 -14.19 8.28
C PHE A 571 -8.84 -14.92 8.74
N ALA A 572 -9.65 -15.43 7.82
CA ALA A 572 -10.83 -16.21 8.16
C ALA A 572 -10.48 -17.52 8.90
N ASN A 573 -9.39 -18.19 8.52
CA ASN A 573 -8.90 -19.39 9.18
C ASN A 573 -8.40 -19.12 10.60
N LYS A 574 -7.82 -17.94 10.87
CA LYS A 574 -7.49 -17.50 12.23
C LYS A 574 -8.77 -17.45 13.08
N LEU A 575 -9.80 -16.75 12.60
CA LEU A 575 -11.09 -16.64 13.30
C LEU A 575 -11.75 -18.01 13.49
N LEU A 576 -11.74 -18.85 12.45
CA LEU A 576 -12.30 -20.21 12.49
C LEU A 576 -11.64 -21.07 13.57
N ARG A 577 -10.31 -21.01 13.69
CA ARG A 577 -9.54 -21.73 14.73
C ARG A 577 -9.78 -21.19 16.14
N ASN A 578 -10.00 -19.89 16.28
CA ASN A 578 -10.26 -19.28 17.57
C ASN A 578 -11.70 -19.54 18.03
N TYR A 579 -12.65 -19.65 17.09
CA TYR A 579 -14.03 -20.01 17.38
C TYR A 579 -14.23 -21.52 17.62
N PHE A 580 -13.67 -22.38 16.77
CA PHE A 580 -13.76 -23.84 16.91
C PHE A 580 -12.49 -24.43 17.55
N VAL A 581 -12.65 -25.19 18.65
CA VAL A 581 -11.53 -25.96 19.25
C VAL A 581 -10.88 -26.85 18.16
N GLY A 582 -9.54 -26.81 18.06
CA GLY A 582 -8.75 -27.17 16.87
C GLY A 582 -9.05 -28.50 16.12
N TYR A 583 -9.74 -29.47 16.71
CA TYR A 583 -10.19 -30.68 16.00
C TYR A 583 -11.35 -30.43 15.02
N LYS A 584 -12.12 -29.34 15.20
CA LYS A 584 -13.17 -28.85 14.29
C LYS A 584 -12.70 -27.75 13.33
N ALA A 585 -11.43 -27.38 13.33
CA ALA A 585 -10.87 -26.40 12.40
C ALA A 585 -9.87 -27.07 11.44
N ARG A 586 -10.31 -28.17 10.80
CA ARG A 586 -9.49 -28.88 9.81
C ARG A 586 -9.36 -28.01 8.55
N ILE A 587 -8.13 -27.85 8.07
CA ILE A 587 -7.89 -27.29 6.74
C ILE A 587 -8.29 -28.37 5.73
N ALA A 588 -9.19 -28.05 4.81
CA ALA A 588 -9.44 -28.91 3.66
C ALA A 588 -8.20 -28.88 2.78
N LEU A 589 -7.59 -30.03 2.54
CA LEU A 589 -6.54 -30.14 1.54
C LEU A 589 -7.19 -30.14 0.16
N GLU A 590 -6.61 -29.35 -0.73
CA GLU A 590 -6.92 -29.38 -2.16
C GLU A 590 -6.58 -30.77 -2.74
N LYS A 591 -7.32 -31.24 -3.75
CA LYS A 591 -6.97 -32.49 -4.45
C LYS A 591 -5.74 -32.26 -5.33
N ASP A 592 -4.97 -33.34 -5.50
CA ASP A 592 -3.78 -33.35 -6.34
C ASP A 592 -4.12 -33.18 -7.82
N PHE A 593 -3.29 -32.44 -8.55
CA PHE A 593 -3.39 -32.25 -10.00
C PHE A 593 -3.12 -33.53 -10.83
N SER A 594 -2.75 -34.63 -10.18
CA SER A 594 -2.18 -35.83 -10.83
C SER A 594 -2.93 -37.15 -10.57
N ILE A 595 -4.24 -37.09 -10.29
CA ILE A 595 -5.06 -38.29 -10.00
C ILE A 595 -6.05 -38.61 -11.12
#